data_AF-A0A7Y2ZWB6-F1
#
_entry.id   AF-A0A7Y2ZWB6-F1
#
_cell.length_a   1.000
_cell.length_b   1.000
_cell.length_c   1.000
_cell.angle_alpha   90.00
_cell.angle_beta   90.00
_cell.angle_gamma   90.00
#
_symmetry.space_group_name_H-M   'P 1'
#
loop_
_entity.id
_entity.type
_entity.pdbx_description
1 polymer ?
#
loop_
_entity_poly.entity_id
_entity_poly.type
_entity_poly.pdbx_seq_one_letter_code
_entity_poly.pdbx_strand_id
1 'polypeptide(L)'
;MIRLDYSRLKSGHEDQGGQTLVFLAIVMFALVCFFALVINVGDRVTTKVEMQNAADAAVMAGGIWNARGMNMISILNVGMTECLAFIIFFKAFDKTYIATEIAIKANLAAAEAMIALGNLPYMQAIKVAGEIWKKCLEIVEKTSMKIAKQMNKIMKKLTKKNSGLWKVMKVLQQFERVVKHSTPIFGAYEANRIAELNGANPLVDVAGFTYTAILFPTDPVSGLPVKKGKFKDLCPPTTKGGPGYKNFLCWDSAMGMKIPLTPITVRSVFTTGWTLGFL
;
A
#
# COMPACT_ATOMS: atom_id res chain seq x y z
N MET A 1 37.73 -91.05 -60.42
CA MET A 1 37.11 -89.85 -61.05
C MET A 1 35.75 -89.65 -60.40
N ILE A 2 35.72 -88.94 -59.26
CA ILE A 2 34.52 -88.77 -58.43
C ILE A 2 33.87 -87.44 -58.82
N ARG A 3 32.70 -87.50 -59.48
CA ARG A 3 31.89 -86.31 -59.77
C ARG A 3 31.20 -85.89 -58.47
N LEU A 4 31.61 -84.74 -57.93
CA LEU A 4 30.88 -84.06 -56.87
C LEU A 4 29.60 -83.45 -57.48
N ASP A 5 28.46 -83.92 -56.99
CA ASP A 5 27.12 -83.53 -57.40
C ASP A 5 26.72 -82.22 -56.69
N TYR A 6 26.71 -81.12 -57.43
CA TYR A 6 26.47 -79.74 -56.93
C TYR A 6 24.96 -79.43 -56.75
N SER A 7 24.10 -80.43 -56.83
CA SER A 7 22.65 -80.26 -56.98
C SER A 7 21.86 -80.05 -55.68
N ARG A 8 22.52 -80.00 -54.52
CA ARG A 8 21.87 -79.85 -53.19
C ARG A 8 21.89 -78.44 -52.58
N LEU A 9 22.41 -77.43 -53.27
CA LEU A 9 22.46 -76.05 -52.76
C LEU A 9 21.36 -75.12 -53.30
N LYS A 10 20.30 -75.65 -53.90
CA LYS A 10 19.25 -74.84 -54.55
C LYS A 10 17.84 -75.19 -54.10
N SER A 11 17.63 -75.33 -52.80
CA SER A 11 16.27 -75.36 -52.22
C SER A 11 16.28 -74.92 -50.75
N GLY A 12 16.90 -73.76 -50.51
CA GLY A 12 16.62 -72.93 -49.34
C GLY A 12 16.02 -71.63 -49.81
N HIS A 13 14.85 -71.66 -50.46
CA HIS A 13 14.00 -70.47 -50.52
C HIS A 13 13.49 -70.30 -49.09
N GLU A 14 14.30 -69.61 -48.29
CA GLU A 14 13.92 -69.21 -46.94
C GLU A 14 12.61 -68.44 -47.02
N ASP A 15 11.62 -68.92 -46.29
CA ASP A 15 10.29 -68.33 -46.17
C ASP A 15 10.37 -67.01 -45.36
N GLN A 16 11.00 -65.98 -45.95
CA GLN A 16 11.18 -64.64 -45.36
C GLN A 16 9.91 -63.76 -45.47
N GLY A 17 8.86 -64.26 -46.13
CA GLY A 17 7.59 -63.56 -46.29
C GLY A 17 6.82 -63.40 -44.97
N GLY A 18 6.87 -64.42 -44.10
CA GLY A 18 6.23 -64.35 -42.78
C GLY A 18 6.90 -63.37 -41.81
N GLN A 19 8.22 -63.21 -41.90
CA GLN A 19 8.99 -62.34 -41.00
C GLN A 19 8.68 -60.85 -41.24
N THR A 20 8.50 -60.45 -42.50
CA THR A 20 8.13 -59.07 -42.85
C THR A 20 6.76 -58.67 -42.30
N LEU A 21 5.80 -59.60 -42.27
CA LEU A 21 4.45 -59.35 -41.78
C LEU A 21 4.42 -59.16 -40.25
N VAL A 22 5.22 -59.94 -39.51
CA VAL A 22 5.37 -59.77 -38.04
C VAL A 22 6.04 -58.44 -37.72
N PHE A 23 7.10 -58.08 -38.45
CA PHE A 23 7.75 -56.78 -38.28
C PHE A 23 6.78 -55.61 -38.53
N LEU A 24 6.04 -55.67 -39.64
CA LEU A 24 5.03 -54.65 -39.96
C LEU A 24 3.95 -54.54 -38.88
N ALA A 25 3.46 -55.67 -38.35
CA ALA A 25 2.46 -55.68 -37.29
C ALA A 25 2.98 -55.03 -36.00
N ILE A 26 4.22 -55.30 -35.61
CA ILE A 26 4.86 -54.68 -34.43
C ILE A 26 5.03 -53.18 -34.63
N VAL A 27 5.48 -52.75 -35.82
CA VAL A 27 5.64 -51.33 -36.15
C VAL A 27 4.28 -50.60 -36.13
N MET A 28 3.25 -51.18 -36.74
CA MET A 28 1.89 -50.61 -36.72
C MET A 28 1.33 -50.52 -35.30
N PHE A 29 1.52 -51.57 -34.49
CA PHE A 29 1.11 -51.56 -33.09
C PHE A 29 1.85 -50.49 -32.28
N ALA A 30 3.18 -50.37 -32.46
CA ALA A 30 3.98 -49.33 -31.81
C ALA A 30 3.53 -47.92 -32.20
N LEU A 31 3.19 -47.70 -33.47
CA LEU A 31 2.64 -46.42 -33.95
C LEU A 31 1.29 -46.10 -33.29
N VAL A 32 0.36 -47.06 -33.21
CA VAL A 32 -0.94 -46.87 -32.55
C VAL A 32 -0.75 -46.54 -31.06
N CYS A 33 0.11 -47.26 -30.35
CA CYS A 33 0.44 -46.99 -28.95
C CYS A 33 1.06 -45.59 -28.79
N PHE A 34 1.94 -45.18 -29.70
CA PHE A 34 2.54 -43.84 -29.70
C PHE A 34 1.50 -42.75 -29.91
N PHE A 35 0.56 -42.91 -30.86
CA PHE A 35 -0.54 -41.95 -31.04
C PHE A 35 -1.44 -41.84 -29.81
N ALA A 36 -1.81 -42.97 -29.20
CA ALA A 36 -2.58 -42.97 -27.96
C ALA A 36 -1.84 -42.26 -26.82
N LEU A 37 -0.51 -42.44 -26.72
CA LEU A 37 0.31 -41.72 -25.75
C LEU A 37 0.33 -40.22 -26.03
N VAL A 38 0.54 -39.79 -27.28
CA VAL A 38 0.59 -38.36 -27.65
C VAL A 38 -0.73 -37.66 -27.34
N ILE A 39 -1.87 -38.28 -27.63
CA ILE A 39 -3.20 -37.71 -27.31
C ILE A 39 -3.36 -37.56 -25.80
N ASN A 40 -3.07 -38.62 -25.03
CA ASN A 40 -3.16 -38.59 -23.58
C ASN A 40 -2.22 -37.55 -22.95
N VAL A 41 -1.00 -37.40 -23.47
CA VAL A 41 -0.05 -36.38 -23.00
C VAL A 41 -0.53 -34.97 -23.39
N GLY A 42 -1.06 -34.80 -24.60
CA GLY A 42 -1.63 -33.54 -25.06
C GLY A 42 -2.72 -33.02 -24.13
N ASP A 43 -3.70 -33.86 -23.79
CA ASP A 43 -4.80 -33.48 -22.89
C ASP A 43 -4.29 -33.09 -21.49
N ARG A 44 -3.29 -33.81 -20.97
CA ARG A 44 -2.67 -33.50 -19.67
C ARG A 44 -1.89 -32.18 -19.69
N VAL A 45 -1.21 -31.88 -20.79
CA VAL A 45 -0.47 -30.61 -20.95
C VAL A 45 -1.43 -29.44 -21.07
N THR A 46 -2.47 -29.54 -21.89
CA THR A 46 -3.50 -28.49 -22.03
C THR A 46 -4.18 -28.19 -20.70
N THR A 47 -4.65 -29.24 -20.02
CA THR A 47 -5.30 -29.11 -18.71
C THR A 47 -4.39 -28.44 -17.67
N LYS A 48 -3.07 -28.72 -17.72
CA LYS A 48 -2.09 -28.09 -16.83
C LYS A 48 -1.92 -26.60 -17.12
N VAL A 49 -1.85 -26.20 -18.39
CA VAL A 49 -1.71 -24.79 -18.79
C VAL A 49 -2.96 -24.00 -18.39
N GLU A 50 -4.15 -24.57 -18.59
CA GLU A 50 -5.41 -23.94 -18.17
C GLU A 50 -5.47 -23.73 -16.66
N MET A 51 -5.09 -24.72 -15.85
CA MET A 51 -5.03 -24.57 -14.39
C MET A 51 -4.01 -23.52 -13.94
N GLN A 52 -2.87 -23.40 -14.62
CA GLN A 52 -1.88 -22.36 -14.31
C GLN A 52 -2.41 -20.96 -14.61
N ASN A 53 -3.05 -20.78 -15.78
CA ASN A 53 -3.68 -19.51 -16.14
C ASN A 53 -4.81 -19.13 -15.17
N ALA A 54 -5.60 -20.11 -14.73
CA ALA A 54 -6.64 -19.92 -13.72
C ALA A 54 -6.06 -19.45 -12.38
N ALA A 55 -4.98 -20.10 -11.93
CA ALA A 55 -4.30 -19.76 -10.68
C ALA A 55 -3.69 -18.35 -10.74
N ASP A 56 -3.02 -17.99 -11.84
CA ASP A 56 -2.42 -16.67 -12.02
C ASP A 56 -3.48 -15.57 -12.08
N ALA A 57 -4.60 -15.80 -12.78
CA ALA A 57 -5.72 -14.87 -12.83
C ALA A 57 -6.35 -14.64 -11.44
N ALA A 58 -6.54 -15.71 -10.66
CA ALA A 58 -7.05 -15.63 -9.30
C ALA A 58 -6.11 -14.85 -8.36
N VAL A 59 -4.82 -15.16 -8.40
CA VAL A 59 -3.80 -14.45 -7.60
C VAL A 59 -3.74 -12.97 -7.97
N MET A 60 -3.78 -12.65 -9.26
CA MET A 60 -3.78 -11.27 -9.75
C MET A 60 -4.98 -10.48 -9.23
N ALA A 61 -6.18 -11.07 -9.28
CA ALA A 61 -7.38 -10.40 -8.81
C ALA A 61 -7.38 -10.15 -7.29
N GLY A 62 -6.93 -11.13 -6.51
CA GLY A 62 -6.72 -10.96 -5.07
C GLY A 62 -5.69 -9.88 -4.76
N GLY A 63 -4.58 -9.86 -5.51
CA GLY A 63 -3.54 -8.84 -5.41
C GLY A 63 -4.05 -7.43 -5.70
N ILE A 64 -4.90 -7.25 -6.71
CA ILE A 64 -5.51 -5.96 -7.06
C ILE A 64 -6.36 -5.42 -5.89
N TRP A 65 -7.16 -6.26 -5.25
CA TRP A 65 -7.93 -5.84 -4.08
C TRP A 65 -7.03 -5.40 -2.94
N ASN A 66 -6.00 -6.17 -2.61
CA ASN A 66 -5.04 -5.81 -1.57
C ASN A 66 -4.34 -4.47 -1.88
N ALA A 67 -3.95 -4.24 -3.13
CA ALA A 67 -3.38 -2.96 -3.57
C ALA A 67 -4.37 -1.79 -3.38
N ARG A 68 -5.65 -1.99 -3.71
CA ARG A 68 -6.71 -0.97 -3.47
C ARG A 68 -6.88 -0.66 -1.98
N GLY A 69 -6.86 -1.67 -1.12
CA GLY A 69 -6.94 -1.46 0.33
C GLY A 69 -5.74 -0.71 0.89
N MET A 70 -4.52 -1.01 0.42
CA MET A 70 -3.32 -0.25 0.80
C MET A 70 -3.38 1.21 0.36
N ASN A 71 -3.87 1.48 -0.86
CA ASN A 71 -4.09 2.85 -1.33
C ASN A 71 -5.12 3.60 -0.48
N MET A 72 -6.22 2.93 -0.11
CA MET A 72 -7.24 3.52 0.79
C MET A 72 -6.67 3.83 2.17
N ILE A 73 -5.88 2.91 2.76
CA ILE A 73 -5.19 3.15 4.04
C ILE A 73 -4.22 4.34 3.94
N SER A 74 -3.51 4.50 2.81
CA SER A 74 -2.65 5.66 2.57
C SER A 74 -3.43 6.98 2.62
N ILE A 75 -4.59 7.04 1.98
CA ILE A 75 -5.46 8.23 2.02
C ILE A 75 -5.95 8.51 3.46
N LEU A 76 -6.36 7.47 4.19
CA LEU A 76 -6.78 7.60 5.59
C LEU A 76 -5.64 8.12 6.48
N ASN A 77 -4.39 7.69 6.23
CA ASN A 77 -3.21 8.18 6.92
C ASN A 77 -2.98 9.67 6.67
N VAL A 78 -3.12 10.12 5.42
CA VAL A 78 -3.04 11.55 5.08
C VAL A 78 -4.16 12.34 5.79
N GLY A 79 -5.39 11.82 5.81
CA GLY A 79 -6.49 12.48 6.53
C GLY A 79 -6.22 12.61 8.04
N MET A 80 -5.59 11.59 8.66
CA MET A 80 -5.19 11.66 10.07
C MET A 80 -4.08 12.69 10.32
N THR A 81 -3.09 12.82 9.42
CA THR A 81 -2.01 13.83 9.56
C THR A 81 -2.54 15.24 9.35
N GLU A 82 -3.48 15.46 8.43
CA GLU A 82 -4.16 16.74 8.25
C GLU A 82 -4.97 17.14 9.49
N CYS A 83 -5.73 16.21 10.09
CA CYS A 83 -6.42 16.45 11.35
C CYS A 83 -5.44 16.87 12.46
N LEU A 84 -4.28 16.20 12.54
CA LEU A 84 -3.24 16.55 13.50
C LEU A 84 -2.64 17.94 13.22
N ALA A 85 -2.39 18.27 11.95
CA ALA A 85 -1.89 19.58 11.54
C ALA A 85 -2.85 20.70 11.97
N PHE A 86 -4.17 20.52 11.79
CA PHE A 86 -5.17 21.48 12.28
C PHE A 86 -5.16 21.62 13.80
N ILE A 87 -5.00 20.54 14.55
CA ILE A 87 -4.90 20.59 16.02
C ILE A 87 -3.67 21.41 16.45
N ILE A 88 -2.53 21.21 15.80
CA ILE A 88 -1.30 21.96 16.07
C ILE A 88 -1.49 23.44 15.71
N PHE A 89 -2.03 23.71 14.53
CA PHE A 89 -2.32 25.06 14.05
C PHE A 89 -3.24 25.82 15.00
N PHE A 90 -4.32 25.21 15.47
CA PHE A 90 -5.24 25.82 16.43
C PHE A 90 -4.59 26.10 17.79
N LYS A 91 -3.69 25.23 18.25
CA LYS A 91 -2.91 25.47 19.47
C LYS A 91 -1.88 26.59 19.29
N ALA A 92 -1.25 26.69 18.12
CA ALA A 92 -0.33 27.77 17.80
C ALA A 92 -1.08 29.11 17.74
N PHE A 93 -2.25 29.13 17.10
CA PHE A 93 -3.11 30.32 17.02
C PHE A 93 -3.51 30.84 18.40
N ASP A 94 -3.83 29.97 19.36
CA ASP A 94 -4.15 30.40 20.72
C ASP A 94 -2.97 31.13 21.39
N LYS A 95 -1.75 30.60 21.25
CA LYS A 95 -0.55 31.25 21.78
C LYS A 95 -0.28 32.58 21.09
N THR A 96 -0.41 32.63 19.76
CA THR A 96 -0.23 33.86 18.98
C THR A 96 -1.26 34.90 19.37
N TYR A 97 -2.53 34.52 19.55
CA TYR A 97 -3.59 35.44 19.98
C TYR A 97 -3.26 36.11 21.33
N ILE A 98 -2.79 35.34 22.32
CA ILE A 98 -2.40 35.89 23.64
C ILE A 98 -1.22 36.87 23.49
N ALA A 99 -0.21 36.51 22.70
CA ALA A 99 0.93 37.37 22.45
C ALA A 99 0.53 38.67 21.73
N THR A 100 -0.35 38.57 20.73
CA THR A 100 -0.88 39.74 20.00
C THR A 100 -1.71 40.64 20.91
N GLU A 101 -2.52 40.08 21.82
CA GLU A 101 -3.29 40.86 22.79
C GLU A 101 -2.38 41.71 23.70
N ILE A 102 -1.28 41.12 24.19
CA ILE A 102 -0.29 41.83 25.01
C ILE A 102 0.43 42.90 24.18
N ALA A 103 0.85 42.55 22.96
CA ALA A 103 1.57 43.47 22.07
C ALA A 103 0.72 44.69 21.69
N ILE A 104 -0.57 44.52 21.39
CA ILE A 104 -1.47 45.65 21.06
C ILE A 104 -1.59 46.59 22.26
N LYS A 105 -1.81 46.06 23.47
CA LYS A 105 -1.90 46.87 24.70
C LYS A 105 -0.62 47.64 24.97
N ALA A 106 0.55 47.01 24.79
CA ALA A 106 1.84 47.67 24.93
C ALA A 106 2.06 48.78 23.87
N ASN A 107 1.66 48.53 22.62
CA ASN A 107 1.75 49.53 21.55
C ASN A 107 0.79 50.72 21.75
N LEU A 108 -0.40 50.49 22.29
CA LEU A 108 -1.33 51.56 22.65
C LEU A 108 -0.75 52.46 23.75
N ALA A 109 -0.18 51.87 24.80
CA ALA A 109 0.50 52.62 25.85
C ALA A 109 1.70 53.43 25.32
N ALA A 110 2.47 52.86 24.40
CA ALA A 110 3.56 53.57 23.72
C ALA A 110 3.06 54.73 22.85
N ALA A 111 1.94 54.57 22.15
CA ALA A 111 1.30 55.63 21.38
C ALA A 111 0.85 56.80 22.28
N GLU A 112 0.28 56.49 23.44
CA GLU A 112 -0.13 57.50 24.42
C GLU A 112 1.07 58.25 25.01
N ALA A 113 2.17 57.55 25.28
CA ALA A 113 3.42 58.19 25.70
C ALA A 113 3.99 59.13 24.62
N MET A 114 3.93 58.73 23.34
CA MET A 114 4.36 59.59 22.22
C MET A 114 3.51 60.86 22.12
N ILE A 115 2.18 60.75 22.27
CA ILE A 115 1.26 61.90 22.27
C ILE A 115 1.60 62.85 23.44
N ALA A 116 1.89 62.31 24.62
CA ALA A 116 2.26 63.09 25.80
C ALA A 116 3.58 63.86 25.58
N LEU A 117 4.61 63.21 25.02
CA LEU A 117 5.89 63.83 24.67
C LEU A 117 5.74 64.92 23.59
N GLY A 118 4.80 64.73 22.67
CA GLY A 118 4.52 65.68 21.58
C GLY A 118 3.89 67.01 22.03
N ASN A 119 3.57 67.19 23.32
CA ASN A 119 3.15 68.48 23.87
C ASN A 119 4.32 69.45 24.09
N LEU A 120 5.57 69.00 23.93
CA LEU A 120 6.74 69.88 23.92
C LEU A 120 6.77 70.70 22.62
N PRO A 121 7.13 72.00 22.67
CA PRO A 121 6.97 72.94 21.54
C PRO A 121 7.69 72.52 20.25
N TYR A 122 8.76 71.73 20.34
CA TYR A 122 9.55 71.28 19.18
C TYR A 122 9.18 69.88 18.66
N MET A 123 8.21 69.19 19.29
CA MET A 123 7.91 67.77 19.03
C MET A 123 6.50 67.53 18.47
N GLN A 124 5.84 68.56 17.92
CA GLN A 124 4.46 68.46 17.41
C GLN A 124 4.27 67.36 16.34
N ALA A 125 5.28 67.11 15.50
CA ALA A 125 5.22 66.04 14.49
C ALA A 125 5.03 64.65 15.12
N ILE A 126 5.62 64.40 16.29
CA ILE A 126 5.50 63.13 17.02
C ILE A 126 4.08 62.97 17.57
N LYS A 127 3.45 64.07 17.99
CA LYS A 127 2.05 64.04 18.46
C LYS A 127 1.11 63.54 17.36
N VAL A 128 1.21 64.13 16.17
CA VAL A 128 0.36 63.74 15.03
C VAL A 128 0.61 62.29 14.64
N ALA A 129 1.87 61.86 14.59
CA ALA A 129 2.21 60.46 14.31
C ALA A 129 1.64 59.50 15.37
N GLY A 130 1.72 59.86 16.65
CA GLY A 130 1.15 59.09 17.76
C GLY A 130 -0.38 58.97 17.68
N GLU A 131 -1.08 60.06 17.34
CA GLU A 131 -2.55 60.05 17.16
C GLU A 131 -3.00 59.17 15.98
N ILE A 132 -2.28 59.23 14.86
CA ILE A 132 -2.54 58.36 13.70
C ILE A 132 -2.31 56.90 14.08
N TRP A 133 -1.17 56.60 14.72
CA TRP A 133 -0.84 55.25 15.15
C TRP A 133 -1.85 54.68 16.15
N LYS A 134 -2.28 55.49 17.13
CA LYS A 134 -3.33 55.11 18.09
C LYS A 134 -4.65 54.77 17.39
N LYS A 135 -5.12 55.61 16.47
CA LYS A 135 -6.36 55.33 15.70
C LYS A 135 -6.25 54.04 14.89
N CYS A 136 -5.10 53.78 14.26
CA CYS A 136 -4.86 52.53 13.55
C CYS A 136 -4.94 51.31 14.50
N LEU A 137 -4.30 51.38 15.67
CA LEU A 137 -4.34 50.32 16.67
C LEU A 137 -5.76 50.07 17.20
N GLU A 138 -6.55 51.12 17.44
CA GLU A 138 -7.94 50.99 17.90
C GLU A 138 -8.84 50.29 16.85
N ILE A 139 -8.63 50.58 15.56
CA ILE A 139 -9.36 49.90 14.47
C ILE A 139 -8.98 48.41 14.43
N VAL A 140 -7.69 48.10 14.54
CA VAL A 140 -7.18 46.72 14.58
C VAL A 140 -7.71 45.98 15.82
N GLU A 141 -7.71 46.62 16.99
CA GLU A 141 -8.24 46.03 18.22
C GLU A 141 -9.75 45.73 18.09
N LYS A 142 -10.56 46.71 17.65
CA LYS A 142 -12.01 46.51 17.55
C LYS A 142 -12.40 45.46 16.50
N THR A 143 -11.72 45.45 15.36
CA THR A 143 -12.13 44.62 14.22
C THR A 143 -11.44 43.25 14.28
N SER A 144 -10.10 43.25 14.27
CA SER A 144 -9.30 42.03 14.16
C SER A 144 -9.34 41.20 15.44
N MET A 145 -9.26 41.81 16.63
CA MET A 145 -9.29 41.03 17.87
C MET A 145 -10.67 40.44 18.17
N LYS A 146 -11.76 41.10 17.75
CA LYS A 146 -13.11 40.53 17.90
C LYS A 146 -13.27 39.26 17.07
N ILE A 147 -12.83 39.30 15.81
CA ILE A 147 -12.83 38.13 14.91
C ILE A 147 -11.89 37.05 15.46
N ALA A 148 -10.65 37.41 15.81
CA ALA A 148 -9.66 36.48 16.33
C ALA A 148 -10.11 35.82 17.65
N LYS A 149 -10.79 36.55 18.54
CA LYS A 149 -11.34 36.03 19.79
C LYS A 149 -12.46 35.02 19.55
N GLN A 150 -13.38 35.31 18.61
CA GLN A 150 -14.43 34.36 18.22
C GLN A 150 -13.82 33.10 17.61
N MET A 151 -12.89 33.27 16.67
CA MET A 151 -12.17 32.17 16.05
C MET A 151 -11.39 31.33 17.09
N ASN A 152 -10.64 31.96 17.99
CA ASN A 152 -9.90 31.27 19.05
C ASN A 152 -10.83 30.46 19.96
N LYS A 153 -12.02 31.00 20.30
CA LYS A 153 -13.03 30.26 21.09
C LYS A 153 -13.51 29.00 20.38
N ILE A 154 -13.78 29.09 19.07
CA ILE A 154 -14.18 27.94 18.25
C ILE A 154 -13.03 26.94 18.15
N MET A 155 -11.82 27.40 17.83
CA MET A 155 -10.62 26.58 17.72
C MET A 155 -10.30 25.84 19.04
N LYS A 156 -10.42 26.52 20.19
CA LYS A 156 -10.28 25.88 21.53
C LYS A 156 -11.30 24.78 21.75
N LYS A 157 -12.57 25.01 21.39
CA LYS A 157 -13.62 23.99 21.48
C LYS A 157 -13.29 22.78 20.58
N LEU A 158 -12.73 23.04 19.39
CA LEU A 158 -12.30 22.03 18.44
C LEU A 158 -10.99 21.32 18.81
N THR A 159 -10.16 21.86 19.69
CA THR A 159 -8.90 21.22 20.12
C THR A 159 -8.98 20.52 21.47
N LYS A 160 -10.00 20.81 22.29
CA LYS A 160 -10.19 20.19 23.62
C LYS A 160 -10.16 18.66 23.52
N LYS A 161 -9.59 17.98 24.53
CA LYS A 161 -9.56 16.51 24.60
C LYS A 161 -10.99 15.97 24.43
N ASN A 162 -11.22 15.08 23.45
CA ASN A 162 -12.54 14.56 22.99
C ASN A 162 -13.42 15.52 22.16
N SER A 163 -12.86 16.58 21.57
CA SER A 163 -13.55 17.46 20.62
C SER A 163 -13.88 16.77 19.29
N GLY A 164 -14.54 17.52 18.39
CA GLY A 164 -14.88 17.09 17.02
C GLY A 164 -13.69 16.52 16.24
N LEU A 165 -12.54 17.21 16.23
CA LEU A 165 -11.33 16.75 15.52
C LEU A 165 -10.80 15.41 16.04
N TRP A 166 -10.74 15.23 17.37
CA TRP A 166 -10.35 13.95 17.96
C TRP A 166 -11.36 12.84 17.66
N LYS A 167 -12.65 13.16 17.55
CA LYS A 167 -13.69 12.20 17.14
C LYS A 167 -13.52 11.82 15.67
N VAL A 168 -13.30 12.78 14.78
CA VAL A 168 -13.01 12.52 13.35
C VAL A 168 -11.80 11.60 13.23
N MET A 169 -10.70 11.87 13.94
CA MET A 169 -9.53 11.01 13.91
C MET A 169 -9.80 9.57 14.42
N LYS A 170 -10.65 9.42 15.46
CA LYS A 170 -11.09 8.08 15.91
C LYS A 170 -11.95 7.36 14.87
N VAL A 171 -12.81 8.09 14.16
CA VAL A 171 -13.63 7.55 13.06
C VAL A 171 -12.73 7.10 11.92
N LEU A 172 -11.77 7.92 11.49
CA LEU A 172 -10.78 7.55 10.46
C LEU A 172 -10.00 6.28 10.86
N GLN A 173 -9.56 6.19 12.12
CA GLN A 173 -8.90 4.98 12.64
C GLN A 173 -9.82 3.76 12.68
N GLN A 174 -11.13 3.94 12.84
CA GLN A 174 -12.08 2.83 12.74
C GLN A 174 -12.26 2.39 11.30
N PHE A 175 -12.38 3.33 10.35
CA PHE A 175 -12.40 3.02 8.92
C PHE A 175 -11.14 2.28 8.47
N GLU A 176 -9.96 2.71 8.93
CA GLU A 176 -8.69 2.03 8.65
C GLU A 176 -8.71 0.57 9.11
N ARG A 177 -9.23 0.30 10.32
CA ARG A 177 -9.39 -1.08 10.83
C ARG A 177 -10.39 -1.89 10.02
N VAL A 178 -11.48 -1.28 9.57
CA VAL A 178 -12.45 -1.95 8.69
C VAL A 178 -11.77 -2.33 7.37
N VAL A 179 -11.12 -1.37 6.71
CA VAL A 179 -10.41 -1.60 5.43
C VAL A 179 -9.32 -2.66 5.58
N LYS A 180 -8.58 -2.65 6.70
CA LYS A 180 -7.55 -3.64 7.01
C LYS A 180 -8.07 -5.08 6.94
N HIS A 181 -9.25 -5.34 7.50
CA HIS A 181 -9.83 -6.68 7.59
C HIS A 181 -10.73 -7.01 6.39
N SER A 182 -11.47 -6.04 5.86
CA SER A 182 -12.40 -6.29 4.76
C SER A 182 -11.69 -6.54 3.44
N THR A 183 -10.61 -5.82 3.15
CA THR A 183 -9.95 -5.89 1.83
C THR A 183 -9.43 -7.28 1.51
N PRO A 184 -8.69 -7.96 2.41
CA PRO A 184 -8.18 -9.31 2.11
C PRO A 184 -9.31 -10.34 1.96
N ILE A 185 -10.43 -10.17 2.67
CA ILE A 185 -11.62 -11.01 2.52
C ILE A 185 -12.22 -10.85 1.13
N PHE A 186 -12.41 -9.61 0.66
CA PHE A 186 -12.88 -9.35 -0.71
C PHE A 186 -11.89 -9.85 -1.76
N GLY A 187 -10.58 -9.68 -1.51
CA GLY A 187 -9.55 -10.21 -2.39
C GLY A 187 -9.58 -11.73 -2.51
N ALA A 188 -9.78 -12.44 -1.40
CA ALA A 188 -9.92 -13.90 -1.40
C ALA A 188 -11.23 -14.35 -2.08
N TYR A 189 -12.34 -13.66 -1.82
CA TYR A 189 -13.62 -13.94 -2.47
C TYR A 189 -13.52 -13.79 -4.00
N GLU A 190 -12.91 -12.69 -4.47
CA GLU A 190 -12.73 -12.43 -5.89
C GLU A 190 -11.77 -13.42 -6.55
N ALA A 191 -10.68 -13.78 -5.85
CA ALA A 191 -9.74 -14.80 -6.31
C ALA A 191 -10.44 -16.16 -6.51
N ASN A 192 -11.27 -16.57 -5.55
CA ASN A 192 -12.05 -17.81 -5.65
C ASN A 192 -13.05 -17.76 -6.80
N ARG A 193 -13.80 -16.65 -6.93
CA ARG A 193 -14.75 -16.48 -8.04
C ARG A 193 -14.08 -16.63 -9.39
N ILE A 194 -12.89 -16.05 -9.58
CA ILE A 194 -12.16 -16.15 -10.85
C ILE A 194 -11.58 -17.55 -11.06
N ALA A 195 -11.12 -18.21 -10.00
CA ALA A 195 -10.66 -19.59 -10.10
C ALA A 195 -11.79 -20.55 -10.53
N GLU A 196 -12.98 -20.42 -9.91
CA GLU A 196 -14.18 -21.19 -10.26
C GLU A 196 -14.61 -20.96 -11.72
N LEU A 197 -14.58 -19.70 -12.17
CA LEU A 197 -14.89 -19.35 -13.56
C LEU A 197 -13.90 -19.95 -14.59
N ASN A 198 -12.68 -20.28 -14.16
CA ASN A 198 -11.68 -20.94 -15.00
C ASN A 198 -11.58 -22.46 -14.74
N GLY A 199 -12.57 -23.05 -14.06
CA GLY A 199 -12.65 -24.50 -13.82
C GLY A 199 -11.66 -25.02 -12.78
N ALA A 200 -11.01 -24.14 -12.01
CA ALA A 200 -10.16 -24.55 -10.89
C ALA A 200 -11.02 -24.76 -9.64
N ASN A 201 -11.05 -25.99 -9.13
CA ASN A 201 -11.71 -26.30 -7.87
C ASN A 201 -10.89 -25.76 -6.67
N PRO A 202 -11.54 -25.32 -5.59
CA PRO A 202 -10.85 -24.81 -4.42
C PRO A 202 -10.01 -25.89 -3.73
N LEU A 203 -8.77 -25.55 -3.37
CA LEU A 203 -7.74 -26.51 -2.94
C LEU A 203 -7.64 -26.68 -1.42
N VAL A 204 -8.05 -25.70 -0.62
CA VAL A 204 -7.84 -25.72 0.85
C VAL A 204 -9.04 -25.12 1.57
N ASP A 205 -9.61 -25.84 2.53
CA ASP A 205 -10.55 -25.27 3.52
C ASP A 205 -9.76 -24.81 4.75
N VAL A 206 -9.71 -23.49 4.99
CA VAL A 206 -9.12 -22.92 6.20
C VAL A 206 -10.22 -22.19 6.96
N ALA A 207 -10.56 -22.69 8.14
CA ALA A 207 -11.56 -22.11 9.05
C ALA A 207 -12.99 -21.97 8.47
N GLY A 208 -13.40 -22.89 7.58
CA GLY A 208 -14.74 -22.89 6.97
C GLY A 208 -14.85 -22.01 5.73
N PHE A 209 -13.73 -21.48 5.24
CA PHE A 209 -13.62 -20.78 3.98
C PHE A 209 -12.75 -21.60 3.02
N THR A 210 -13.34 -22.02 1.90
CA THR A 210 -12.61 -22.75 0.85
C THR A 210 -11.84 -21.74 0.01
N TYR A 211 -10.53 -21.90 -0.08
CA TYR A 211 -9.61 -21.04 -0.83
C TYR A 211 -8.99 -21.81 -1.99
N THR A 212 -8.95 -21.17 -3.14
CA THR A 212 -8.33 -21.70 -4.36
C THR A 212 -6.89 -21.20 -4.51
N ALA A 213 -6.59 -20.03 -3.94
CA ALA A 213 -5.27 -19.42 -3.93
C ALA A 213 -4.94 -18.86 -2.54
N ILE A 214 -3.72 -19.14 -2.06
CA ILE A 214 -3.19 -18.55 -0.84
C ILE A 214 -2.49 -17.24 -1.21
N LEU A 215 -3.05 -16.10 -0.78
CA LEU A 215 -2.47 -14.78 -0.99
C LEU A 215 -1.50 -14.45 0.15
N PHE A 216 -0.20 -14.61 -0.07
CA PHE A 216 0.84 -14.13 0.86
C PHE A 216 1.23 -12.67 0.55
N PRO A 217 1.63 -11.85 1.53
CA PRO A 217 1.69 -12.10 2.97
C PRO A 217 0.37 -11.75 3.71
N THR A 218 -0.64 -11.24 3.01
CA THR A 218 -1.89 -10.79 3.61
C THR A 218 -2.85 -11.97 3.72
N ASP A 219 -2.77 -12.71 4.82
CA ASP A 219 -3.80 -13.68 5.11
C ASP A 219 -5.10 -12.96 5.56
N PRO A 220 -6.29 -13.57 5.37
CA PRO A 220 -7.58 -12.98 5.76
C PRO A 220 -7.69 -12.65 7.26
N VAL A 221 -6.87 -13.28 8.10
CA VAL A 221 -6.89 -13.20 9.57
C VAL A 221 -5.98 -12.08 10.09
N SER A 222 -4.76 -11.95 9.56
CA SER A 222 -3.76 -10.95 9.92
C SER A 222 -4.03 -9.60 9.26
N GLY A 223 -4.68 -9.61 8.10
CA GLY A 223 -5.11 -8.42 7.38
C GLY A 223 -3.97 -7.67 6.69
N LEU A 224 -4.24 -6.45 6.24
CA LEU A 224 -3.21 -5.58 5.67
C LEU A 224 -2.16 -5.17 6.73
N PRO A 225 -0.88 -4.93 6.35
CA PRO A 225 0.22 -4.64 7.27
C PRO A 225 0.12 -3.23 7.84
N VAL A 226 -0.86 -3.02 8.70
CA VAL A 226 -1.15 -1.75 9.37
C VAL A 226 -0.77 -1.86 10.84
N LYS A 227 0.11 -0.96 11.29
CA LYS A 227 0.53 -0.84 12.67
C LYS A 227 0.06 0.49 13.24
N LYS A 228 -0.53 0.45 14.43
CA LYS A 228 -0.88 1.66 15.17
C LYS A 228 0.40 2.40 15.59
N GLY A 229 0.66 3.54 14.96
CA GLY A 229 1.75 4.43 15.33
C GLY A 229 1.52 5.06 16.72
N LYS A 230 2.59 5.23 17.49
CA LYS A 230 2.61 6.05 18.70
C LYS A 230 3.11 7.44 18.34
N PHE A 231 2.64 8.48 19.04
CA PHE A 231 3.20 9.84 18.89
C PHE A 231 4.71 9.91 19.15
N LYS A 232 5.26 8.97 19.93
CA LYS A 232 6.70 8.85 20.19
C LYS A 232 7.47 8.33 18.97
N ASP A 233 6.78 7.71 18.01
CA ASP A 233 7.36 7.23 16.75
C ASP A 233 7.50 8.39 15.74
N LEU A 234 6.90 9.57 16.04
CA LEU A 234 7.14 10.78 15.27
C LEU A 234 8.52 11.35 15.60
N CYS A 235 9.14 11.94 14.57
CA CYS A 235 10.34 12.75 14.64
C CYS A 235 10.46 13.61 15.92
N PRO A 236 11.63 13.64 16.59
CA PRO A 236 11.87 14.55 17.71
C PRO A 236 11.53 16.03 17.40
N PRO A 237 11.80 16.57 16.20
CA PRO A 237 11.32 17.91 15.81
C PRO A 237 9.80 18.08 15.93
N THR A 238 9.01 17.06 15.59
CA THR A 238 7.53 17.08 15.69
C THR A 238 7.05 17.07 17.15
N THR A 239 7.81 16.43 18.05
CA THR A 239 7.42 16.28 19.47
C THR A 239 7.97 17.39 20.37
N LYS A 240 9.21 17.85 20.13
CA LYS A 240 9.93 18.80 20.99
C LYS A 240 10.07 20.20 20.38
N GLY A 241 9.74 20.37 19.10
CA GLY A 241 10.11 21.56 18.33
C GLY A 241 11.58 21.48 17.92
N GLY A 242 11.87 21.69 16.63
CA GLY A 242 13.23 21.72 16.09
C GLY A 242 13.68 23.14 15.72
N PRO A 243 14.97 23.37 15.48
CA PRO A 243 15.55 24.68 15.12
C PRO A 243 15.20 25.17 13.69
N GLY A 244 13.98 24.95 13.22
CA GLY A 244 13.53 25.35 11.89
C GLY A 244 13.77 24.31 10.79
N TYR A 245 13.52 24.71 9.53
CA TYR A 245 13.28 23.85 8.35
C TYR A 245 14.38 22.84 7.98
N LYS A 246 15.57 22.87 8.60
CA LYS A 246 16.72 22.07 8.15
C LYS A 246 16.62 20.56 8.41
N ASN A 247 15.79 20.11 9.38
CA ASN A 247 15.76 18.71 9.84
C ASN A 247 14.34 18.10 9.99
N PHE A 248 13.33 18.56 9.26
CA PHE A 248 11.94 18.08 9.45
C PHE A 248 11.68 16.64 9.01
N LEU A 249 12.56 16.10 8.17
CA LEU A 249 12.35 14.84 7.48
C LEU A 249 13.27 13.77 8.10
N CYS A 250 12.86 13.10 9.19
CA CYS A 250 13.54 11.88 9.67
C CYS A 250 13.25 10.66 8.77
N TRP A 251 13.13 10.89 7.46
CA TRP A 251 12.85 9.83 6.49
C TRP A 251 13.96 8.78 6.48
N ASP A 252 15.20 9.20 6.71
CA ASP A 252 16.37 8.31 6.79
C ASP A 252 16.25 7.25 7.90
N SER A 253 15.52 7.56 8.98
CA SER A 253 15.31 6.63 10.10
C SER A 253 13.99 5.88 10.00
N ALA A 254 12.94 6.54 9.48
CA ALA A 254 11.59 5.99 9.43
C ALA A 254 11.41 4.95 8.32
N MET A 255 12.15 5.06 7.20
CA MET A 255 12.04 4.07 6.16
C MET A 255 12.74 2.75 6.50
N GLY A 256 13.77 2.72 7.36
CA GLY A 256 14.50 1.48 7.73
C GLY A 256 15.13 0.71 6.55
N MET A 257 14.70 1.00 5.33
CA MET A 257 15.35 0.78 4.07
C MET A 257 16.51 1.76 4.05
N LYS A 258 17.67 1.30 4.54
CA LYS A 258 18.86 1.50 3.72
C LYS A 258 18.43 1.01 2.34
N ILE A 259 18.07 1.90 1.42
CA ILE A 259 17.97 1.53 0.01
C ILE A 259 19.40 1.08 -0.27
N PRO A 260 19.68 -0.22 -0.34
CA PRO A 260 21.00 -0.60 -0.74
C PRO A 260 21.04 -0.12 -2.18
N LEU A 261 21.96 0.80 -2.50
CA LEU A 261 22.31 1.11 -3.89
C LEU A 261 22.94 -0.12 -4.59
N THR A 262 22.64 -1.33 -4.13
CA THR A 262 22.86 -2.55 -4.87
C THR A 262 21.81 -2.59 -5.98
N PRO A 263 22.22 -2.77 -7.24
CA PRO A 263 21.28 -2.94 -8.34
C PRO A 263 20.30 -4.05 -7.96
N ILE A 264 19.01 -3.72 -7.99
CA ILE A 264 17.93 -4.70 -7.84
C ILE A 264 18.06 -5.66 -9.02
N THR A 265 18.82 -6.72 -8.81
CA THR A 265 18.73 -7.90 -9.65
C THR A 265 17.42 -8.55 -9.25
N VAL A 266 16.38 -8.28 -10.03
CA VAL A 266 15.14 -9.05 -9.99
C VAL A 266 15.51 -10.48 -10.41
N ARG A 267 16.02 -11.28 -9.49
CA ARG A 267 16.00 -12.73 -9.63
C ARG A 267 14.56 -13.11 -9.38
N SER A 268 13.80 -13.26 -10.46
CA SER A 268 12.53 -13.96 -10.47
C SER A 268 12.78 -15.40 -10.01
N VAL A 269 12.82 -15.61 -8.69
CA VAL A 269 12.78 -16.95 -8.12
C VAL A 269 11.33 -17.40 -8.17
N PHE A 270 10.87 -17.75 -9.38
CA PHE A 270 9.80 -18.71 -9.56
C PHE A 270 10.36 -20.08 -9.15
N THR A 271 10.58 -20.31 -7.85
CA THR A 271 10.67 -21.67 -7.32
C THR A 271 9.26 -22.23 -7.31
N THR A 272 8.86 -22.75 -8.45
CA THR A 272 7.74 -23.69 -8.54
C THR A 272 8.12 -24.91 -7.69
N GLY A 273 7.39 -25.17 -6.62
CA GLY A 273 7.62 -26.27 -5.67
C GLY A 273 7.28 -27.66 -6.23
N TRP A 274 7.60 -27.93 -7.49
CA TRP A 274 7.20 -29.17 -8.18
C TRP A 274 8.32 -30.20 -8.36
N THR A 275 9.52 -29.99 -7.82
CA THR A 275 10.69 -30.87 -8.02
C THR A 275 11.06 -31.77 -6.83
N LEU A 276 10.11 -32.15 -5.97
CA LEU A 276 10.38 -33.04 -4.82
C LEU A 276 9.54 -34.34 -4.77
N GLY A 277 9.10 -34.85 -5.92
CA GLY A 277 8.29 -36.09 -5.93
C GLY A 277 8.42 -36.91 -7.20
N PHE A 278 9.63 -37.33 -7.57
CA PHE A 278 9.86 -38.52 -8.41
C PHE A 278 11.21 -39.14 -8.03
N LEU A 279 11.16 -39.95 -6.98
CA LEU A 279 12.01 -41.13 -6.78
C LEU A 279 11.06 -42.32 -6.62
#